data_AF-A0A549T917-F1
#
_entry.id   AF-A0A549T917-F1
#
_cell.length_a   1.000
_cell.length_b   1.000
_cell.length_c   1.000
_cell.angle_alpha   90.00
_cell.angle_beta   90.00
_cell.angle_gamma   90.00
#
_symmetry.space_group_name_H-M   'P 1'
#
loop_
_entity.id
_entity.type
_entity.pdbx_description
1 polymer ?
#
loop_
_entity_poly.entity_id
_entity_poly.type
_entity_poly.pdbx_seq_one_letter_code
_entity_poly.pdbx_strand_id
1 'polypeptide(L)'
;MKKEFKDLTERIDDLIKQLQPLLPKLAAARHNYLTNRCTKNEETLNRIQTAVMALHQEIVRLTDELPKASGLPAEDFEKDMAEVSERNPGRDRMLRENLTSERVDATAYVEAVLPQALEHILSLLPKGWLENEAETATRIHALTQPDGFLSLTKGMRLESENCSVHRLRQAIRVSQDYLDGNPLYDHFAGALLIPAMAQLAIQGHNIKQVGGARDERLKHLWAGPSSEVNSTIFELLTAAACVEMGRAVDFLPTTHNKSPDLRCHDPFPLVIECKRQEPISKYEASEEAVMRRLFLALREAARKKGLSGTFHLTLSVEASKLDFDDVVAKLVSQRLAPDPANNLTYPWGVISLMPQPSFVGLPFGMRIYSPNMLEYLFRWSMDLPNWDGICCSVDAGGEPVVDVIRRPIALLWKNVSPNALHKRTWAPTNLFGEASLQVPAGEFGIIYVSYIEGGRQDVADMRVKAFNERIQKFEHSAKVRIPISVLCRLYPRPLKQGQPDLIESGVRYVSGLYGEPLLFEHFPTTVFTPPE
;
A
#
# COMPACT_ATOMS: atom_id res chain seq x y z
N MET A 1 -7.72 35.70 16.11
CA MET A 1 -8.52 35.40 14.90
C MET A 1 -9.43 36.58 14.62
N LYS A 2 -9.40 37.15 13.41
CA LYS A 2 -10.19 38.35 13.07
C LYS A 2 -11.68 37.99 13.05
N LYS A 3 -12.53 38.92 13.48
CA LYS A 3 -14.00 38.74 13.51
C LYS A 3 -14.54 38.31 12.14
N GLU A 4 -14.05 38.93 11.08
CA GLU A 4 -14.41 38.63 9.68
C GLU A 4 -14.15 37.16 9.29
N PHE A 5 -13.04 36.58 9.72
CA PHE A 5 -12.73 35.17 9.46
C PHE A 5 -13.76 34.25 10.12
N LYS A 6 -14.09 34.53 11.39
CA LYS A 6 -15.09 33.76 12.14
C LYS A 6 -16.48 33.86 11.50
N ASP A 7 -16.87 35.07 11.10
CA ASP A 7 -18.16 35.32 10.44
C ASP A 7 -18.25 34.58 9.09
N LEU A 8 -17.15 34.51 8.32
CA LEU A 8 -17.08 33.72 7.08
C LEU A 8 -17.19 32.21 7.34
N THR A 9 -16.48 31.66 8.32
CA THR A 9 -16.56 30.24 8.66
C THR A 9 -17.96 29.86 9.12
N GLU A 10 -18.59 30.66 10.00
CA GLU A 10 -19.97 30.44 10.43
C GLU A 10 -20.96 30.50 9.26
N ARG A 11 -20.72 31.38 8.28
CA ARG A 11 -21.55 31.47 7.08
C ARG A 11 -21.38 30.26 6.16
N ILE A 12 -20.15 29.78 5.99
CA ILE A 12 -19.87 28.55 5.24
C ILE A 12 -20.58 27.35 5.89
N ASP A 13 -20.50 27.24 7.22
CA ASP A 13 -21.18 26.17 7.97
C ASP A 13 -22.70 26.23 7.81
N ASP A 14 -23.30 27.43 7.82
CA ASP A 14 -24.74 27.62 7.57
C ASP A 14 -25.12 27.20 6.14
N LEU A 15 -24.32 27.54 5.13
CA LEU A 15 -24.55 27.11 3.75
C LEU A 15 -24.41 25.59 3.59
N ILE A 16 -23.44 24.97 4.28
CA ILE A 16 -23.29 23.50 4.30
C ILE A 16 -24.53 22.86 4.93
N LYS A 17 -25.06 23.41 6.03
CA LYS A 17 -26.32 22.95 6.65
C LYS A 17 -27.52 23.10 5.73
N GLN A 18 -27.58 24.16 4.91
CA GLN A 18 -28.63 24.34 3.90
C GLN A 18 -28.46 23.38 2.71
N LEU A 19 -27.22 23.04 2.34
CA LEU A 19 -26.90 22.14 1.24
C LEU A 19 -27.24 20.68 1.58
N GLN A 20 -26.94 20.23 2.79
CA GLN A 20 -27.17 18.84 3.25
C GLN A 20 -28.57 18.29 2.92
N PRO A 21 -29.70 18.94 3.26
CA PRO A 21 -31.03 18.41 2.96
C PRO A 21 -31.41 18.46 1.47
N LEU A 22 -30.63 19.14 0.63
CA LEU A 22 -30.85 19.16 -0.83
C LEU A 22 -30.15 18.01 -1.55
N LEU A 23 -29.07 17.45 -0.99
CA LEU A 23 -28.32 16.37 -1.63
C LEU A 23 -29.18 15.10 -1.83
N PRO A 24 -29.90 14.57 -0.81
CA PRO A 24 -30.80 13.43 -1.02
C PRO A 24 -31.94 13.74 -2.00
N LYS A 25 -32.43 14.99 -2.01
CA LYS A 25 -33.47 15.42 -2.94
C LYS A 25 -32.96 15.48 -4.38
N LEU A 26 -31.70 15.87 -4.58
CA LEU A 26 -31.05 15.87 -5.88
C LEU A 26 -30.88 14.44 -6.40
N ALA A 27 -30.40 13.53 -5.55
CA ALA A 27 -30.30 12.11 -5.88
C ALA A 27 -31.66 11.52 -6.29
N ALA A 28 -32.71 11.78 -5.49
CA ALA A 28 -34.07 11.34 -5.79
C ALA A 28 -34.62 11.95 -7.10
N ALA A 29 -34.36 13.24 -7.37
CA ALA A 29 -34.80 13.89 -8.61
C ALA A 29 -34.08 13.33 -9.85
N ARG A 30 -32.77 13.05 -9.75
CA ARG A 30 -32.01 12.36 -10.80
C ARG A 30 -32.60 10.97 -11.07
N HIS A 31 -32.88 10.20 -10.02
CA HIS A 31 -33.50 8.88 -10.14
C HIS A 31 -34.88 8.94 -10.83
N ASN A 32 -35.75 9.86 -10.41
CA ASN A 32 -37.08 10.02 -10.99
C ASN A 32 -37.03 10.42 -12.47
N TYR A 33 -36.14 11.35 -12.84
CA TYR A 33 -35.95 11.74 -14.23
C TYR A 33 -35.40 10.59 -15.09
N LEU A 34 -34.43 9.83 -14.57
CA LEU A 34 -33.87 8.68 -15.29
C LEU A 34 -34.89 7.55 -15.49
N THR A 35 -35.72 7.30 -14.48
CA THR A 35 -36.75 6.24 -14.50
C THR A 35 -37.96 6.64 -15.35
N ASN A 36 -38.35 7.91 -15.31
CA ASN A 36 -39.49 8.44 -16.06
C ASN A 36 -39.17 9.84 -16.61
N ARG A 37 -38.76 9.89 -17.87
CA ARG A 37 -38.38 11.11 -18.58
C ARG A 37 -39.60 11.90 -19.04
N CYS A 38 -40.18 12.66 -18.12
CA CYS A 38 -41.25 13.60 -18.40
C CYS A 38 -40.84 15.02 -17.99
N THR A 39 -41.48 16.02 -18.58
CA THR A 39 -41.20 17.45 -18.35
C THR A 39 -41.22 17.81 -16.87
N LYS A 40 -42.15 17.26 -16.09
CA LYS A 40 -42.26 17.50 -14.64
C LYS A 40 -41.02 17.02 -13.87
N ASN A 41 -40.48 15.85 -14.22
CA ASN A 41 -39.30 15.30 -13.54
C ASN A 41 -38.03 16.06 -13.95
N GLU A 42 -37.94 16.47 -15.22
CA GLU A 42 -36.86 17.32 -15.73
C GLU A 42 -36.84 18.69 -15.03
N GLU A 43 -37.99 19.36 -14.92
CA GLU A 43 -38.14 20.62 -14.19
C GLU A 43 -37.75 20.49 -12.71
N THR A 44 -38.15 19.37 -12.08
CA THR A 44 -37.80 19.09 -10.68
C THR A 44 -36.30 18.90 -10.50
N LEU A 45 -35.67 18.13 -11.39
CA LEU A 45 -34.22 17.94 -11.41
C LEU A 45 -33.49 19.27 -11.61
N ASN A 46 -33.86 20.03 -12.63
CA ASN A 46 -33.23 21.32 -12.96
C ASN A 46 -33.35 22.33 -11.83
N ARG A 47 -34.49 22.38 -11.15
CA ARG A 47 -34.70 23.26 -10.00
C ARG A 47 -33.78 22.92 -8.83
N ILE A 48 -33.71 21.64 -8.45
CA ILE A 48 -32.90 21.19 -7.31
C ILE A 48 -31.41 21.30 -7.65
N GLN A 49 -31.02 20.95 -8.87
CA GLN A 49 -29.65 21.08 -9.33
C GLN A 49 -29.19 22.54 -9.35
N THR A 50 -30.02 23.46 -9.84
CA THR A 50 -29.74 24.90 -9.79
C THR A 50 -29.55 25.39 -8.34
N ALA A 51 -30.40 24.96 -7.41
CA ALA A 51 -30.28 25.34 -6.00
C ALA A 51 -28.99 24.80 -5.35
N VAL A 52 -28.63 23.54 -5.61
CA VAL A 52 -27.38 22.93 -5.14
C VAL A 52 -26.16 23.65 -5.73
N MET A 53 -26.18 23.94 -7.03
CA MET A 53 -25.10 24.67 -7.69
C MET A 53 -24.91 26.07 -7.12
N ALA A 54 -26.00 26.80 -6.86
CA ALA A 54 -25.94 28.13 -6.28
C ALA A 54 -25.30 28.14 -4.87
N LEU A 55 -25.71 27.20 -4.00
CA LEU A 55 -25.10 27.06 -2.67
C LEU A 55 -23.63 26.67 -2.75
N HIS A 56 -23.28 25.75 -3.65
CA HIS A 56 -21.89 25.31 -3.82
C HIS A 56 -20.99 26.45 -4.34
N GLN A 57 -21.46 27.21 -5.33
CA GLN A 57 -20.74 28.39 -5.84
C GLN A 57 -20.50 29.44 -4.75
N GLU A 58 -21.49 29.65 -3.88
CA GLU A 58 -21.33 30.58 -2.76
C GLU A 58 -20.35 30.07 -1.70
N ILE A 59 -20.36 28.77 -1.39
CA ILE A 59 -19.37 28.16 -0.50
C ILE A 59 -17.95 28.32 -1.08
N VAL A 60 -17.76 28.05 -2.37
CA VAL A 60 -16.45 28.23 -3.04
C VAL A 60 -16.01 29.69 -2.96
N ARG A 61 -16.90 30.63 -3.29
CA ARG A 61 -16.60 32.07 -3.21
C ARG A 61 -16.16 32.50 -1.81
N LEU A 62 -16.87 32.06 -0.77
CA LEU A 62 -16.52 32.39 0.63
C LEU A 62 -15.23 31.70 1.08
N THR A 63 -14.97 30.48 0.59
CA THR A 63 -13.73 29.75 0.87
C THR A 63 -12.51 30.48 0.28
N ASP A 64 -12.65 31.03 -0.93
CA ASP A 64 -11.61 31.85 -1.58
C ASP A 64 -11.35 33.19 -0.84
N GLU A 65 -12.29 33.63 0.00
CA GLU A 65 -12.16 34.84 0.83
C GLU A 65 -11.50 34.56 2.19
N LEU A 66 -11.51 33.31 2.68
CA LEU A 66 -10.91 32.93 3.96
C LEU A 66 -9.41 33.30 4.09
N PRO A 67 -8.53 33.11 3.07
CA PRO A 67 -7.13 33.52 3.18
C PRO A 67 -6.99 35.02 3.46
N LYS A 68 -7.77 35.85 2.75
CA LYS A 68 -7.75 37.32 2.94
C LYS A 68 -8.25 37.71 4.33
N ALA A 69 -9.36 37.11 4.76
CA ALA A 69 -9.97 37.39 6.05
C ALA A 69 -9.15 36.88 7.25
N SER A 70 -8.35 35.83 7.06
CA SER A 70 -7.43 35.32 8.09
C SER A 70 -6.37 36.36 8.47
N GLY A 71 -5.98 37.22 7.51
CA GLY A 71 -4.88 38.16 7.66
C GLY A 71 -3.49 37.50 7.63
N LEU A 72 -3.43 36.21 7.34
CA LEU A 72 -2.18 35.49 7.12
C LEU A 72 -1.73 35.64 5.65
N PRO A 73 -0.42 35.64 5.39
CA PRO A 73 0.10 35.35 4.05
C PRO A 73 -0.49 34.04 3.52
N ALA A 74 -0.71 33.94 2.21
CA ALA A 74 -1.35 32.76 1.61
C ALA A 74 -0.63 31.45 1.96
N GLU A 75 0.71 31.47 1.97
CA GLU A 75 1.54 30.32 2.33
C GLU A 75 1.34 29.87 3.79
N ASP A 76 1.20 30.83 4.71
CA ASP A 76 0.95 30.54 6.14
C ASP A 76 -0.50 30.08 6.37
N PHE A 77 -1.46 30.61 5.61
CA PHE A 77 -2.86 30.17 5.69
C PHE A 77 -3.03 28.72 5.21
N GLU A 78 -2.39 28.36 4.08
CA GLU A 78 -2.38 26.99 3.59
C GLU A 78 -1.74 26.04 4.60
N LYS A 79 -0.66 26.47 5.26
CA LYS A 79 0.00 25.71 6.31
C LYS A 79 -0.89 25.54 7.56
N ASP A 80 -1.51 26.60 8.05
CA ASP A 80 -2.43 26.53 9.19
C ASP A 80 -3.66 25.66 8.88
N MET A 81 -4.18 25.71 7.65
CA MET A 81 -5.28 24.84 7.23
C MET A 81 -4.86 23.38 7.08
N ALA A 82 -3.63 23.12 6.62
CA ALA A 82 -3.04 21.79 6.66
C ALA A 82 -2.91 21.29 8.12
N GLU A 83 -2.43 22.12 9.05
CA GLU A 83 -2.33 21.78 10.49
C GLU A 83 -3.71 21.55 11.15
N VAL A 84 -4.76 22.28 10.75
CA VAL A 84 -6.14 22.05 11.22
C VAL A 84 -6.72 20.76 10.62
N SER A 85 -6.35 20.41 9.38
CA SER A 85 -6.65 19.10 8.78
C SER A 85 -5.95 17.96 9.54
N GLU A 86 -4.70 18.17 9.97
CA GLU A 86 -3.94 17.23 10.81
C GLU A 86 -4.57 17.02 12.21
N ARG A 87 -5.25 18.03 12.77
CA ARG A 87 -5.99 17.91 14.05
C ARG A 87 -7.27 17.08 13.97
N ASN A 88 -7.68 16.66 12.77
CA ASN A 88 -8.66 15.60 12.55
C ASN A 88 -7.92 14.32 12.11
N PRO A 89 -7.31 13.56 13.05
CA PRO A 89 -6.47 12.40 12.74
C PRO A 89 -7.16 11.28 11.93
N GLY A 90 -8.48 11.33 11.79
CA GLY A 90 -9.25 10.41 10.95
C GLY A 90 -9.35 10.75 9.46
N ARG A 91 -8.82 11.90 8.96
CA ARG A 91 -9.14 12.36 7.58
C ARG A 91 -7.98 12.46 6.59
N ASP A 92 -6.76 12.83 6.99
CA ASP A 92 -5.67 12.93 6.01
C ASP A 92 -4.76 11.70 6.01
N ARG A 93 -5.34 10.55 5.64
CA ARG A 93 -4.54 9.36 5.31
C ARG A 93 -3.95 9.44 3.91
N MET A 94 -4.03 10.56 3.20
CA MET A 94 -3.57 10.68 1.82
C MET A 94 -2.05 10.69 1.76
N LEU A 95 -1.41 11.48 2.60
CA LEU A 95 0.04 11.67 2.58
C LEU A 95 0.77 10.53 3.28
N ARG A 96 1.92 10.14 2.72
CA ARG A 96 2.72 9.04 3.27
C ARG A 96 3.25 9.30 4.68
N GLU A 97 3.58 10.56 5.00
CA GLU A 97 4.07 10.95 6.33
C GLU A 97 3.04 10.76 7.45
N ASN A 98 1.76 10.66 7.09
CA ASN A 98 0.66 10.41 8.02
C ASN A 98 0.46 8.92 8.33
N LEU A 99 1.18 8.04 7.64
CA LEU A 99 1.03 6.59 7.69
C LEU A 99 2.25 5.95 8.37
N THR A 100 2.61 6.46 9.54
CA THR A 100 3.73 6.01 10.36
C THR A 100 3.25 5.34 11.65
N SER A 101 4.14 4.65 12.35
CA SER A 101 3.87 3.90 13.58
C SER A 101 3.57 4.81 14.77
N GLU A 102 3.98 6.08 14.68
CA GLU A 102 3.64 7.13 15.63
C GLU A 102 2.22 7.68 15.40
N ARG A 103 1.68 7.55 14.18
CA ARG A 103 0.39 8.13 13.77
C ARG A 103 -0.72 7.10 13.57
N VAL A 104 -0.37 5.84 13.33
CA VAL A 104 -1.30 4.72 13.15
C VAL A 104 -0.90 3.59 14.07
N ASP A 105 -1.82 3.26 14.99
CA ASP A 105 -1.63 2.18 15.96
C ASP A 105 -1.32 0.86 15.26
N ALA A 106 -0.45 0.07 15.89
CA ALA A 106 -0.15 -1.26 15.42
C ALA A 106 -1.41 -2.14 15.48
N THR A 107 -1.49 -3.11 14.57
CA THR A 107 -2.56 -4.12 14.47
C THR A 107 -2.56 -5.11 15.64
N ALA A 108 -2.80 -4.62 16.85
CA ALA A 108 -2.78 -5.39 18.10
C ALA A 108 -3.78 -6.56 18.11
N TYR A 109 -4.81 -6.51 17.25
CA TYR A 109 -5.78 -7.59 17.12
C TYR A 109 -5.16 -8.88 16.57
N VAL A 110 -4.06 -8.80 15.80
CA VAL A 110 -3.47 -9.95 15.09
C VAL A 110 -3.10 -11.06 16.06
N GLU A 111 -2.38 -10.76 17.14
CA GLU A 111 -1.95 -11.77 18.12
C GLU A 111 -3.13 -12.45 18.81
N ALA A 112 -4.22 -11.70 19.06
CA ALA A 112 -5.40 -12.22 19.73
C ALA A 112 -6.22 -13.18 18.85
N VAL A 113 -6.28 -12.95 17.54
CA VAL A 113 -7.15 -13.72 16.63
C VAL A 113 -6.41 -14.80 15.85
N LEU A 114 -5.10 -14.66 15.64
CA LEU A 114 -4.34 -15.52 14.73
C LEU A 114 -4.41 -17.03 15.06
N PRO A 115 -4.37 -17.49 16.32
CA PRO A 115 -4.48 -18.93 16.62
C PRO A 115 -5.80 -19.54 16.12
N GLN A 116 -6.92 -18.86 16.41
CA GLN A 116 -8.25 -19.29 15.97
C GLN A 116 -8.38 -19.16 14.44
N ALA A 117 -7.77 -18.13 13.86
CA ALA A 117 -7.74 -17.93 12.42
C ALA A 117 -7.10 -19.09 11.69
N LEU A 118 -5.95 -19.56 12.17
CA LEU A 118 -5.25 -20.69 11.59
C LEU A 118 -6.03 -21.99 11.75
N GLU A 119 -6.60 -22.25 12.93
CA GLU A 119 -7.46 -23.43 13.13
C GLU A 119 -8.61 -23.46 12.13
N HIS A 120 -9.29 -22.32 11.95
CA HIS A 120 -10.39 -22.20 11.00
C HIS A 120 -9.93 -22.47 9.56
N ILE A 121 -8.86 -21.82 9.13
CA ILE A 121 -8.36 -21.97 7.75
C ILE A 121 -7.88 -23.40 7.51
N LEU A 122 -7.16 -24.01 8.45
CA LEU A 122 -6.70 -25.40 8.34
C LEU A 122 -7.87 -26.38 8.23
N SER A 123 -8.99 -26.12 8.91
CA SER A 123 -10.20 -26.96 8.82
C SER A 123 -10.85 -26.98 7.42
N LEU A 124 -10.56 -25.97 6.58
CA LEU A 124 -11.07 -25.86 5.22
C LEU A 124 -10.18 -26.54 4.18
N LEU A 125 -8.98 -26.97 4.57
CA LEU A 125 -7.98 -27.55 3.66
C LEU A 125 -8.12 -29.08 3.57
N PRO A 126 -7.79 -29.69 2.40
CA PRO A 126 -7.67 -31.13 2.31
C PRO A 126 -6.62 -31.68 3.28
N LYS A 127 -6.91 -32.83 3.90
CA LYS A 127 -5.95 -33.51 4.78
C LYS A 127 -4.64 -33.80 4.04
N GLY A 128 -3.50 -33.49 4.64
CA GLY A 128 -2.19 -33.69 4.03
C GLY A 128 -1.75 -32.58 3.08
N TRP A 129 -2.60 -31.56 2.82
CA TRP A 129 -2.29 -30.53 1.84
C TRP A 129 -1.12 -29.65 2.27
N LEU A 130 -0.94 -29.39 3.57
CA LEU A 130 0.13 -28.53 4.08
C LEU A 130 1.49 -29.26 4.07
N GLU A 131 1.50 -30.58 4.16
CA GLU A 131 2.68 -31.43 4.28
C GLU A 131 3.39 -31.70 2.94
N ASN A 132 2.77 -31.35 1.81
CA ASN A 132 3.27 -31.65 0.46
C ASN A 132 4.52 -30.85 0.02
N GLU A 133 4.89 -29.81 0.76
CA GLU A 133 6.05 -28.95 0.44
C GLU A 133 6.97 -28.82 1.66
N ALA A 134 8.24 -28.46 1.51
CA ALA A 134 9.17 -28.39 2.64
C ALA A 134 8.92 -27.14 3.50
N GLU A 135 8.75 -27.31 4.82
CA GLU A 135 8.49 -26.22 5.78
C GLU A 135 9.60 -25.14 5.77
N THR A 136 10.84 -25.56 5.61
CA THR A 136 12.02 -24.67 5.62
C THR A 136 12.05 -23.68 4.46
N ALA A 137 11.27 -23.90 3.39
CA ALA A 137 11.24 -23.02 2.23
C ALA A 137 10.59 -21.65 2.48
N THR A 138 9.85 -21.50 3.60
CA THR A 138 9.19 -20.24 3.98
C THR A 138 9.99 -19.43 5.01
N ARG A 139 11.14 -19.95 5.47
CA ARG A 139 11.99 -19.36 6.51
C ARG A 139 13.17 -18.60 5.91
N ILE A 140 13.76 -17.70 6.69
CA ILE A 140 14.94 -16.93 6.27
C ILE A 140 16.28 -17.67 6.51
N HIS A 141 16.28 -19.00 6.47
CA HIS A 141 17.48 -19.81 6.75
C HIS A 141 18.67 -19.49 5.83
N ALA A 142 18.41 -19.12 4.57
CA ALA A 142 19.46 -18.70 3.65
C ALA A 142 20.22 -17.43 4.12
N LEU A 143 19.60 -16.61 4.97
CA LEU A 143 20.19 -15.37 5.49
C LEU A 143 21.17 -15.59 6.65
N THR A 144 21.16 -16.74 7.32
CA THR A 144 22.14 -17.05 8.37
C THR A 144 23.47 -17.58 7.82
N GLN A 145 23.52 -17.93 6.54
CA GLN A 145 24.70 -18.50 5.90
C GLN A 145 25.79 -17.43 5.69
N PRO A 146 27.09 -17.80 5.62
CA PRO A 146 28.20 -16.84 5.44
C PRO A 146 28.10 -15.95 4.19
N ASP A 147 27.46 -16.47 3.14
CA ASP A 147 27.19 -15.75 1.88
C ASP A 147 25.77 -15.19 1.79
N GLY A 148 24.97 -15.40 2.83
CA GLY A 148 23.64 -14.83 2.99
C GLY A 148 23.68 -13.31 2.92
N PHE A 149 22.67 -12.75 2.26
CA PHE A 149 22.45 -11.31 2.23
C PHE A 149 20.96 -11.04 2.08
N LEU A 150 20.53 -9.94 2.66
CA LEU A 150 19.19 -9.42 2.50
C LEU A 150 19.16 -8.46 1.31
N SER A 151 18.11 -8.54 0.50
CA SER A 151 17.74 -7.51 -0.46
C SER A 151 16.29 -7.12 -0.26
N LEU A 152 16.05 -5.83 -0.01
CA LEU A 152 14.72 -5.25 0.12
C LEU A 152 14.52 -4.17 -0.92
N THR A 153 13.36 -4.16 -1.55
CA THR A 153 12.85 -3.04 -2.35
C THR A 153 11.52 -2.63 -1.76
N LYS A 154 11.37 -1.36 -1.36
CA LYS A 154 10.18 -0.88 -0.64
C LYS A 154 9.82 -1.66 0.62
N GLY A 155 10.84 -2.14 1.34
CA GLY A 155 10.65 -3.00 2.51
C GLY A 155 10.22 -4.45 2.19
N MET A 156 10.03 -4.80 0.92
CA MET A 156 9.65 -6.14 0.49
C MET A 156 10.87 -6.96 0.07
N ARG A 157 10.89 -8.24 0.46
CA ARG A 157 11.90 -9.21 0.04
C ARG A 157 11.38 -9.99 -1.18
N LEU A 158 12.09 -9.88 -2.31
CA LEU A 158 11.63 -10.46 -3.58
C LEU A 158 11.54 -11.99 -3.54
N GLU A 159 12.42 -12.66 -2.78
CA GLU A 159 12.39 -14.11 -2.57
C GLU A 159 11.16 -14.56 -1.77
N SER A 160 10.64 -13.69 -0.89
CA SER A 160 9.41 -13.95 -0.14
C SER A 160 8.19 -13.84 -1.04
N GLU A 161 8.20 -12.94 -2.03
CA GLU A 161 7.12 -12.81 -2.99
C GLU A 161 7.16 -13.88 -4.09
N ASN A 162 8.36 -14.32 -4.48
CA ASN A 162 8.56 -15.42 -5.44
C ASN A 162 8.92 -16.74 -4.74
N CYS A 163 8.23 -17.05 -3.64
CA CYS A 163 8.46 -18.28 -2.91
C CYS A 163 8.12 -19.50 -3.78
N SER A 164 8.92 -20.57 -3.68
CA SER A 164 8.66 -21.83 -4.40
C SER A 164 7.47 -22.62 -3.83
N VAL A 165 7.00 -22.22 -2.65
CA VAL A 165 5.86 -22.81 -1.95
C VAL A 165 4.57 -22.11 -2.39
N HIS A 166 3.47 -22.85 -2.42
CA HIS A 166 2.16 -22.27 -2.70
C HIS A 166 1.84 -21.11 -1.75
N ARG A 167 1.37 -19.96 -2.26
CA ARG A 167 1.25 -18.72 -1.47
C ARG A 167 0.39 -18.85 -0.22
N LEU A 168 -0.72 -19.61 -0.27
CA LEU A 168 -1.51 -19.90 0.93
C LEU A 168 -0.75 -20.76 1.96
N ARG A 169 0.05 -21.75 1.52
CA ARG A 169 0.91 -22.52 2.44
C ARG A 169 1.95 -21.63 3.08
N GLN A 170 2.55 -20.73 2.30
CA GLN A 170 3.48 -19.73 2.82
C GLN A 170 2.82 -18.88 3.91
N ALA A 171 1.62 -18.36 3.67
CA ALA A 171 0.89 -17.57 4.66
C ALA A 171 0.60 -18.34 5.95
N ILE A 172 0.16 -19.60 5.84
CA ILE A 172 -0.09 -20.48 7.00
C ILE A 172 1.21 -20.73 7.78
N ARG A 173 2.30 -21.11 7.10
CA ARG A 173 3.57 -21.45 7.75
C ARG A 173 4.25 -20.26 8.39
N VAL A 174 4.26 -19.12 7.73
CA VAL A 174 4.80 -17.87 8.32
C VAL A 174 3.99 -17.48 9.56
N SER A 175 2.68 -17.71 9.56
CA SER A 175 1.84 -17.48 10.73
C SER A 175 2.13 -18.47 11.87
N GLN A 176 2.33 -19.76 11.56
CA GLN A 176 2.73 -20.78 12.54
C GLN A 176 4.10 -20.47 13.15
N ASP A 177 5.10 -20.17 12.31
CA ASP A 177 6.44 -19.79 12.75
C ASP A 177 6.41 -18.53 13.66
N TYR A 178 5.51 -17.57 13.38
CA TYR A 178 5.32 -16.42 14.24
C TYR A 178 4.76 -16.80 15.62
N LEU A 179 3.68 -17.60 15.67
CA LEU A 179 3.06 -18.06 16.91
C LEU A 179 4.00 -18.93 17.76
N ASP A 180 4.81 -19.76 17.10
CA ASP A 180 5.80 -20.62 17.74
C ASP A 180 7.05 -19.85 18.20
N GLY A 181 7.13 -18.55 17.90
CA GLY A 181 8.27 -17.70 18.25
C GLY A 181 9.55 -18.06 17.50
N ASN A 182 9.44 -18.77 16.37
CA ASN A 182 10.57 -19.27 15.62
C ASN A 182 11.51 -18.13 15.21
N PRO A 183 12.80 -18.16 15.57
CA PRO A 183 13.71 -17.07 15.26
C PRO A 183 14.03 -16.92 13.76
N LEU A 184 13.69 -17.93 12.94
CA LEU A 184 13.89 -17.95 11.48
C LEU A 184 12.62 -17.64 10.66
N TYR A 185 11.52 -17.24 11.30
CA TYR A 185 10.34 -16.79 10.58
C TYR A 185 10.67 -15.62 9.63
N ASP A 186 10.02 -15.59 8.46
CA ASP A 186 10.19 -14.49 7.51
C ASP A 186 9.30 -13.31 7.89
N HIS A 187 9.83 -12.40 8.70
CA HIS A 187 9.10 -11.21 9.15
C HIS A 187 8.73 -10.24 8.03
N PHE A 188 9.43 -10.25 6.89
CA PHE A 188 9.06 -9.41 5.74
C PHE A 188 7.81 -9.95 5.05
N ALA A 189 7.73 -11.27 4.87
CA ALA A 189 6.50 -11.92 4.39
C ALA A 189 5.37 -11.78 5.42
N GLY A 190 5.70 -11.96 6.70
CA GLY A 190 4.74 -11.95 7.81
C GLY A 190 3.99 -10.64 7.95
N ALA A 191 4.64 -9.51 7.70
CA ALA A 191 4.04 -8.18 7.76
C ALA A 191 2.80 -8.01 6.87
N LEU A 192 2.72 -8.72 5.74
CA LEU A 192 1.55 -8.69 4.86
C LEU A 192 0.66 -9.92 5.07
N LEU A 193 1.28 -11.11 5.15
CA LEU A 193 0.55 -12.37 5.14
C LEU A 193 -0.23 -12.60 6.43
N ILE A 194 0.35 -12.30 7.58
CA ILE A 194 -0.27 -12.58 8.88
C ILE A 194 -1.51 -11.69 9.09
N PRO A 195 -1.46 -10.35 8.90
CA PRO A 195 -2.65 -9.52 9.04
C PRO A 195 -3.77 -9.90 8.06
N ALA A 196 -3.43 -10.27 6.83
CA ALA A 196 -4.42 -10.73 5.85
C ALA A 196 -5.10 -12.05 6.29
N MET A 197 -4.35 -12.99 6.87
CA MET A 197 -4.91 -14.24 7.40
C MET A 197 -5.77 -14.01 8.63
N ALA A 198 -5.34 -13.13 9.54
CA ALA A 198 -6.12 -12.70 10.69
C ALA A 198 -7.45 -12.07 10.25
N GLN A 199 -7.40 -11.15 9.29
CA GLN A 199 -8.59 -10.49 8.76
C GLN A 199 -9.54 -11.48 8.05
N LEU A 200 -9.00 -12.43 7.27
CA LEU A 200 -9.81 -13.46 6.59
C LEU A 200 -10.63 -14.28 7.59
N ALA A 201 -10.04 -14.60 8.75
CA ALA A 201 -10.75 -15.33 9.79
C ALA A 201 -11.79 -14.49 10.54
N ILE A 202 -11.46 -13.25 10.91
CA ILE A 202 -12.41 -12.30 11.51
C ILE A 202 -13.66 -12.19 10.63
N GLN A 203 -13.42 -12.03 9.33
CA GLN A 203 -14.46 -11.87 8.31
C GLN A 203 -15.14 -13.19 7.90
N GLY A 204 -14.74 -14.34 8.44
CA GLY A 204 -15.26 -15.66 8.04
C GLY A 204 -16.79 -15.78 8.15
N HIS A 205 -17.40 -15.12 9.13
CA HIS A 205 -18.86 -15.08 9.30
C HIS A 205 -19.56 -14.23 8.22
N ASN A 206 -18.94 -13.14 7.77
CA ASN A 206 -19.44 -12.29 6.68
C ASN A 206 -19.24 -12.96 5.32
N ILE A 207 -18.09 -13.63 5.11
CA ILE A 207 -17.83 -14.42 3.89
C ILE A 207 -18.93 -15.48 3.69
N LYS A 208 -19.40 -16.13 4.76
CA LYS A 208 -20.50 -17.11 4.69
C LYS A 208 -21.82 -16.52 4.20
N GLN A 209 -22.02 -15.21 4.30
CA GLN A 209 -23.24 -14.53 3.85
C GLN A 209 -23.15 -14.06 2.39
N VAL A 210 -21.95 -14.04 1.80
CA VAL A 210 -21.75 -13.74 0.38
C VAL A 210 -22.37 -14.86 -0.47
N GLY A 211 -23.20 -14.52 -1.44
CA GLY A 211 -23.83 -15.48 -2.34
C GLY A 211 -23.00 -15.77 -3.60
N GLY A 212 -23.66 -16.41 -4.59
CA GLY A 212 -23.04 -16.75 -5.88
C GLY A 212 -21.91 -17.79 -5.77
N ALA A 213 -20.83 -17.59 -6.52
CA ALA A 213 -19.68 -18.50 -6.64
C ALA A 213 -18.72 -18.48 -5.44
N ARG A 214 -19.21 -18.19 -4.23
CA ARG A 214 -18.40 -18.06 -3.00
C ARG A 214 -17.54 -19.29 -2.71
N ASP A 215 -18.13 -20.49 -2.76
CA ASP A 215 -17.42 -21.72 -2.42
C ASP A 215 -16.32 -22.06 -3.42
N GLU A 216 -16.52 -21.68 -4.70
CA GLU A 216 -15.48 -21.78 -5.72
C GLU A 216 -14.32 -20.85 -5.42
N ARG A 217 -14.58 -19.59 -5.01
CA ARG A 217 -13.55 -18.63 -4.61
C ARG A 217 -12.77 -19.08 -3.37
N LEU A 218 -13.45 -19.62 -2.36
CA LEU A 218 -12.80 -20.19 -1.19
C LEU A 218 -11.91 -21.39 -1.55
N LYS A 219 -12.41 -22.29 -2.41
CA LYS A 219 -11.63 -23.43 -2.90
C LYS A 219 -10.41 -22.99 -3.72
N HIS A 220 -10.55 -21.90 -4.49
CA HIS A 220 -9.48 -21.35 -5.32
C HIS A 220 -8.25 -20.93 -4.51
N LEU A 221 -8.43 -20.56 -3.23
CA LEU A 221 -7.30 -20.22 -2.34
C LEU A 221 -6.26 -21.34 -2.20
N TRP A 222 -6.64 -22.62 -2.32
CA TRP A 222 -5.72 -23.75 -2.17
C TRP A 222 -5.64 -24.65 -3.42
N ALA A 223 -6.64 -24.59 -4.29
CA ALA A 223 -6.70 -25.36 -5.53
C ALA A 223 -6.26 -24.56 -6.77
N GLY A 224 -6.27 -23.22 -6.68
CA GLY A 224 -5.90 -22.32 -7.76
C GLY A 224 -4.39 -22.10 -7.90
N PRO A 225 -3.97 -21.27 -8.87
CA PRO A 225 -2.58 -20.88 -9.02
C PRO A 225 -2.07 -20.06 -7.82
N SER A 226 -0.85 -20.34 -7.38
CA SER A 226 -0.19 -19.62 -6.27
C SER A 226 -0.18 -18.09 -6.45
N SER A 227 0.00 -17.62 -7.69
CA SER A 227 0.02 -16.19 -8.04
C SER A 227 -1.32 -15.48 -7.84
N GLU A 228 -2.44 -16.21 -7.83
CA GLU A 228 -3.78 -15.62 -7.73
C GLU A 228 -4.28 -15.52 -6.29
N VAL A 229 -3.66 -16.22 -5.35
CA VAL A 229 -4.09 -16.30 -3.93
C VAL A 229 -4.26 -14.92 -3.31
N ASN A 230 -3.30 -14.01 -3.50
CA ASN A 230 -3.36 -12.66 -2.92
C ASN A 230 -4.53 -11.84 -3.48
N SER A 231 -4.88 -12.04 -4.76
CA SER A 231 -6.02 -11.40 -5.42
C SER A 231 -7.34 -12.00 -4.93
N THR A 232 -7.41 -13.33 -4.80
CA THR A 232 -8.59 -14.00 -4.23
C THR A 232 -8.84 -13.62 -2.77
N ILE A 233 -7.79 -13.47 -1.94
CA ILE A 233 -7.93 -12.94 -0.58
C ILE A 233 -8.51 -11.52 -0.62
N PHE A 234 -8.03 -10.67 -1.53
CA PHE A 234 -8.54 -9.31 -1.67
C PHE A 234 -10.03 -9.28 -2.06
N GLU A 235 -10.43 -10.10 -3.02
CA GLU A 235 -11.82 -10.26 -3.44
C GLU A 235 -12.72 -10.73 -2.28
N LEU A 236 -12.30 -11.77 -1.55
CA LEU A 236 -13.02 -12.33 -0.39
C LEU A 236 -13.20 -11.30 0.72
N LEU A 237 -12.13 -10.57 1.06
CA LEU A 237 -12.17 -9.53 2.08
C LEU A 237 -13.03 -8.34 1.66
N THR A 238 -12.98 -7.94 0.39
CA THR A 238 -13.82 -6.84 -0.12
C THR A 238 -15.30 -7.22 -0.05
N ALA A 239 -15.65 -8.44 -0.47
CA ALA A 239 -17.02 -8.95 -0.39
C ALA A 239 -17.52 -9.00 1.06
N ALA A 240 -16.68 -9.51 1.97
CA ALA A 240 -17.02 -9.60 3.39
C ALA A 240 -17.21 -8.22 4.04
N ALA A 241 -16.35 -7.25 3.72
CA ALA A 241 -16.48 -5.88 4.20
C ALA A 241 -17.74 -5.19 3.64
N CYS A 242 -18.18 -5.53 2.41
CA CYS A 242 -19.47 -5.08 1.90
C CYS A 242 -20.63 -5.67 2.71
N VAL A 243 -20.60 -6.96 3.03
CA VAL A 243 -21.60 -7.63 3.89
C VAL A 243 -21.64 -7.00 5.29
N GLU A 244 -20.47 -6.70 5.86
CA GLU A 244 -20.37 -6.03 7.17
C GLU A 244 -21.09 -4.67 7.18
N MET A 245 -21.07 -3.96 6.05
CA MET A 245 -21.82 -2.71 5.81
C MET A 245 -23.27 -2.92 5.37
N GLY A 246 -23.78 -4.15 5.52
CA GLY A 246 -25.16 -4.54 5.21
C GLY A 246 -25.49 -4.56 3.73
N ARG A 247 -24.50 -4.79 2.85
CA ARG A 247 -24.73 -4.97 1.41
C ARG A 247 -24.99 -6.43 1.06
N ALA A 248 -25.97 -6.70 0.20
CA ALA A 248 -26.16 -8.01 -0.42
C ALA A 248 -25.26 -8.15 -1.66
N VAL A 249 -24.18 -8.93 -1.54
CA VAL A 249 -23.21 -9.17 -2.60
C VAL A 249 -23.08 -10.65 -2.97
N ASP A 250 -22.92 -10.92 -4.27
CA ASP A 250 -22.69 -12.24 -4.84
C ASP A 250 -21.37 -12.26 -5.62
N PHE A 251 -20.63 -13.36 -5.50
CA PHE A 251 -19.55 -13.65 -6.42
C PHE A 251 -20.09 -14.06 -7.78
N LEU A 252 -19.60 -13.40 -8.83
CA LEU A 252 -19.88 -13.80 -10.19
C LEU A 252 -18.97 -14.98 -10.60
N PRO A 253 -19.50 -15.97 -11.35
CA PRO A 253 -18.70 -17.08 -11.86
C PRO A 253 -17.54 -16.59 -12.73
N THR A 254 -16.39 -17.24 -12.64
CA THR A 254 -15.27 -16.96 -13.53
C THR A 254 -15.64 -17.35 -14.96
N THR A 255 -15.53 -16.40 -15.91
CA THR A 255 -15.81 -16.66 -17.33
C THR A 255 -14.64 -16.20 -18.20
N HIS A 256 -14.60 -16.67 -19.44
CA HIS A 256 -13.66 -16.16 -20.45
C HIS A 256 -14.04 -14.76 -20.99
N ASN A 257 -15.27 -14.31 -20.70
CA ASN A 257 -15.74 -12.98 -21.10
C ASN A 257 -15.42 -11.97 -20.00
N LYS A 258 -15.49 -10.68 -20.35
CA LYS A 258 -15.41 -9.59 -19.37
C LYS A 258 -16.50 -9.78 -18.31
N SER A 259 -16.09 -9.99 -17.07
CA SER A 259 -17.00 -10.14 -15.94
C SER A 259 -16.35 -9.48 -14.74
N PRO A 260 -17.08 -8.64 -14.01
CA PRO A 260 -16.62 -8.14 -12.74
C PRO A 260 -16.58 -9.27 -11.70
N ASP A 261 -15.89 -9.04 -10.59
CA ASP A 261 -15.75 -10.03 -9.52
C ASP A 261 -17.04 -10.23 -8.71
N LEU A 262 -17.75 -9.14 -8.41
CA LEU A 262 -18.94 -9.15 -7.55
C LEU A 262 -20.13 -8.43 -8.20
N ARG A 263 -21.33 -8.86 -7.81
CA ARG A 263 -22.58 -8.15 -8.02
C ARG A 263 -23.12 -7.70 -6.67
N CYS A 264 -23.47 -6.42 -6.55
CA CYS A 264 -24.21 -5.89 -5.41
C CYS A 264 -25.67 -5.67 -5.83
N HIS A 265 -26.61 -6.17 -5.04
CA HIS A 265 -28.05 -6.09 -5.37
C HIS A 265 -28.75 -4.90 -4.74
N ASP A 266 -28.18 -4.32 -3.68
CA ASP A 266 -28.76 -3.23 -2.90
C ASP A 266 -27.77 -2.08 -2.63
N PRO A 267 -28.25 -0.87 -2.27
CA PRO A 267 -29.61 -0.40 -2.54
C PRO A 267 -29.85 -0.20 -4.05
N PHE A 268 -28.78 -0.24 -4.85
CA PHE A 268 -28.82 -0.14 -6.30
C PHE A 268 -28.03 -1.30 -6.92
N PRO A 269 -28.57 -2.00 -7.93
CA PRO A 269 -27.81 -3.00 -8.66
C PRO A 269 -26.57 -2.38 -9.30
N LEU A 270 -25.40 -2.84 -8.87
CA LEU A 270 -24.11 -2.43 -9.39
C LEU A 270 -23.13 -3.61 -9.36
N VAL A 271 -22.00 -3.45 -10.03
CA VAL A 271 -20.92 -4.43 -10.00
C VAL A 271 -19.72 -3.89 -9.24
N ILE A 272 -18.93 -4.77 -8.65
CA ILE A 272 -17.70 -4.41 -7.97
C ILE A 272 -16.56 -5.20 -8.61
N GLU A 273 -15.53 -4.48 -9.03
CA GLU A 273 -14.32 -5.04 -9.61
C GLU A 273 -13.14 -4.85 -8.66
N CYS A 274 -12.44 -5.94 -8.37
CA CYS A 274 -11.28 -5.96 -7.50
C CYS A 274 -10.03 -6.24 -8.33
N LYS A 275 -9.07 -5.30 -8.31
CA LYS A 275 -7.76 -5.52 -8.94
C LYS A 275 -6.64 -5.30 -7.96
N ARG A 276 -5.82 -6.33 -7.80
CA ARG A 276 -4.63 -6.29 -6.95
C ARG A 276 -3.37 -6.21 -7.81
N GLN A 277 -2.48 -5.30 -7.47
CA GLN A 277 -1.15 -5.24 -8.05
C GLN A 277 -0.25 -6.32 -7.46
N GLU A 278 0.63 -6.86 -8.30
CA GLU A 278 1.84 -7.52 -7.83
C GLU A 278 2.60 -6.62 -6.84
N PRO A 279 3.10 -7.16 -5.71
CA PRO A 279 3.77 -6.39 -4.66
C PRO A 279 4.94 -5.53 -5.16
N ILE A 280 5.67 -6.03 -6.16
CA ILE A 280 6.80 -5.36 -6.80
C ILE A 280 6.51 -5.26 -8.30
N SER A 281 6.53 -4.07 -8.86
CA SER A 281 6.35 -3.87 -10.30
C SER A 281 7.53 -4.45 -11.11
N LYS A 282 7.31 -4.73 -12.39
CA LYS A 282 8.37 -5.21 -13.31
C LYS A 282 9.59 -4.29 -13.34
N TYR A 283 9.36 -2.97 -13.27
CA TYR A 283 10.45 -2.00 -13.23
C TYR A 283 11.27 -2.13 -11.94
N GLU A 284 10.60 -2.14 -10.79
CA GLU A 284 11.23 -2.26 -9.47
C GLU A 284 12.01 -3.58 -9.34
N ALA A 285 11.45 -4.69 -9.82
CA ALA A 285 12.15 -5.97 -9.85
C ALA A 285 13.41 -5.93 -10.73
N SER A 286 13.35 -5.25 -11.89
CA SER A 286 14.53 -5.09 -12.75
C SER A 286 15.62 -4.22 -12.12
N GLU A 287 15.22 -3.18 -11.37
CA GLU A 287 16.15 -2.31 -10.67
C GLU A 287 16.81 -3.04 -9.50
N GLU A 288 16.01 -3.77 -8.71
CA GLU A 288 16.50 -4.62 -7.62
C GLU A 288 17.54 -5.62 -8.13
N ALA A 289 17.28 -6.28 -9.26
CA ALA A 289 18.22 -7.25 -9.85
C ALA A 289 19.58 -6.62 -10.22
N VAL A 290 19.57 -5.37 -10.70
CA VAL A 290 20.79 -4.59 -10.97
C VAL A 290 21.50 -4.23 -9.67
N MET A 291 20.79 -3.70 -8.68
CA MET A 291 21.35 -3.32 -7.39
C MET A 291 21.91 -4.52 -6.62
N ARG A 292 21.25 -5.67 -6.69
CA ARG A 292 21.71 -6.95 -6.13
C ARG A 292 23.06 -7.36 -6.72
N ARG A 293 23.20 -7.34 -8.05
CA ARG A 293 24.47 -7.66 -8.73
C ARG A 293 25.58 -6.70 -8.32
N LEU A 294 25.26 -5.40 -8.26
CA LEU A 294 26.20 -4.36 -7.83
C LEU A 294 26.64 -4.60 -6.38
N PHE A 295 25.69 -4.88 -5.48
CA PHE A 295 25.97 -5.17 -4.07
C PHE A 295 26.89 -6.38 -3.90
N LEU A 296 26.67 -7.48 -4.63
CA LEU A 296 27.52 -8.67 -4.52
C LEU A 296 28.97 -8.36 -4.94
N ALA A 297 29.17 -7.62 -6.03
CA ALA A 297 30.50 -7.18 -6.44
C ALA A 297 31.14 -6.22 -5.43
N LEU A 298 30.35 -5.26 -4.91
CA LEU A 298 30.77 -4.33 -3.86
C LEU A 298 31.17 -5.07 -2.58
N ARG A 299 30.37 -6.04 -2.14
CA ARG A 299 30.61 -6.85 -0.93
C ARG A 299 31.95 -7.56 -1.01
N GLU A 300 32.23 -8.21 -2.14
CA GLU A 300 33.51 -8.90 -2.36
C GLU A 300 34.69 -7.92 -2.39
N ALA A 301 34.55 -6.80 -3.10
CA ALA A 301 35.61 -5.79 -3.16
C ALA A 301 35.86 -5.13 -1.79
N ALA A 302 34.80 -4.84 -1.02
CA ALA A 302 34.87 -4.32 0.33
C ALA A 302 35.55 -5.30 1.29
N ARG A 303 35.15 -6.59 1.27
CA ARG A 303 35.76 -7.66 2.07
C ARG A 303 37.26 -7.79 1.80
N LYS A 304 37.68 -7.79 0.53
CA LYS A 304 39.11 -7.82 0.14
C LYS A 304 39.92 -6.64 0.67
N LYS A 305 39.27 -5.50 0.92
CA LYS A 305 39.90 -4.28 1.45
C LYS A 305 39.70 -4.12 2.96
N GLY A 306 39.08 -5.08 3.64
CA GLY A 306 38.79 -5.02 5.07
C GLY A 306 37.77 -3.93 5.43
N LEU A 307 36.87 -3.59 4.51
CA LEU A 307 35.87 -2.53 4.72
C LEU A 307 34.60 -3.08 5.35
N SER A 308 34.01 -2.26 6.22
CA SER A 308 32.70 -2.46 6.81
C SER A 308 32.02 -1.10 6.91
N GLY A 309 30.72 -1.07 6.69
CA GLY A 309 29.95 0.17 6.65
C GLY A 309 28.79 0.17 5.68
N THR A 310 28.18 1.34 5.58
CA THR A 310 26.98 1.57 4.77
C THR A 310 27.34 2.45 3.58
N PHE A 311 27.23 1.90 2.39
CA PHE A 311 27.40 2.61 1.12
C PHE A 311 26.06 3.21 0.71
N HIS A 312 26.08 4.48 0.36
CA HIS A 312 24.93 5.22 -0.13
C HIS A 312 25.09 5.48 -1.63
N LEU A 313 24.01 5.25 -2.38
CA LEU A 313 23.97 5.43 -3.82
C LEU A 313 22.70 6.18 -4.24
N THR A 314 22.83 7.42 -4.71
CA THR A 314 21.73 8.16 -5.33
C THR A 314 21.93 8.21 -6.84
N LEU A 315 21.06 7.56 -7.60
CA LEU A 315 21.15 7.49 -9.05
C LEU A 315 20.45 8.67 -9.73
N SER A 316 21.15 9.37 -10.62
CA SER A 316 20.56 10.39 -11.51
C SER A 316 20.12 9.80 -12.87
N VAL A 317 20.51 8.55 -13.13
CA VAL A 317 20.14 7.76 -14.32
C VAL A 317 19.42 6.48 -13.93
N GLU A 318 18.75 5.84 -14.88
CA GLU A 318 18.18 4.51 -14.65
C GLU A 318 19.27 3.48 -14.37
N ALA A 319 19.03 2.56 -13.43
CA ALA A 319 20.02 1.56 -13.00
C ALA A 319 20.58 0.71 -14.16
N SER A 320 19.77 0.45 -15.18
CA SER A 320 20.19 -0.32 -16.37
C SER A 320 21.28 0.37 -17.21
N LYS A 321 21.56 1.65 -16.96
CA LYS A 321 22.59 2.44 -17.66
C LYS A 321 23.92 2.50 -16.92
N LEU A 322 24.02 1.86 -15.75
CA LEU A 322 25.24 1.89 -14.95
C LEU A 322 26.33 1.03 -15.55
N ASP A 323 27.55 1.56 -15.53
CA ASP A 323 28.76 0.75 -15.65
C ASP A 323 29.06 0.16 -14.26
N PHE A 324 28.85 -1.15 -14.12
CA PHE A 324 28.98 -1.85 -12.85
C PHE A 324 30.38 -1.73 -12.25
N ASP A 325 31.41 -1.86 -13.08
CA ASP A 325 32.79 -1.91 -12.60
C ASP A 325 33.27 -0.53 -12.16
N ASP A 326 32.89 0.52 -12.90
CA ASP A 326 33.15 1.90 -12.49
C ASP A 326 32.47 2.21 -11.16
N VAL A 327 31.16 1.94 -11.02
CA VAL A 327 30.41 2.27 -9.80
C VAL A 327 31.00 1.56 -8.58
N VAL A 328 31.30 0.25 -8.68
CA VAL A 328 31.91 -0.50 -7.57
C VAL A 328 33.30 0.07 -7.23
N ALA A 329 34.13 0.38 -8.23
CA ALA A 329 35.44 0.96 -8.01
C ALA A 329 35.35 2.33 -7.30
N LYS A 330 34.40 3.19 -7.69
CA LYS A 330 34.18 4.49 -7.03
C LYS A 330 33.67 4.32 -5.60
N LEU A 331 32.67 3.46 -5.37
CA LEU A 331 32.16 3.16 -4.03
C LEU A 331 33.27 2.69 -3.09
N VAL A 332 34.09 1.73 -3.51
CA VAL A 332 35.21 1.24 -2.69
C VAL A 332 36.28 2.31 -2.49
N SER A 333 36.51 3.17 -3.48
CA SER A 333 37.50 4.26 -3.40
C SER A 333 37.04 5.39 -2.47
N GLN A 334 35.75 5.48 -2.14
CA GLN A 334 35.21 6.46 -1.19
C GLN A 334 35.94 6.45 0.16
N ARG A 335 36.46 5.30 0.58
CA ARG A 335 37.29 5.16 1.81
C ARG A 335 38.56 6.02 1.81
N LEU A 336 39.03 6.44 0.64
CA LEU A 336 40.24 7.23 0.45
C LEU A 336 39.96 8.75 0.48
N ALA A 337 38.68 9.14 0.48
CA ALA A 337 38.30 10.53 0.67
C ALA A 337 38.68 10.99 2.09
N PRO A 338 39.07 12.27 2.28
CA PRO A 338 39.37 12.82 3.60
C PRO A 338 38.22 12.62 4.60
N ASP A 339 36.99 12.67 4.09
CA ASP A 339 35.78 12.34 4.82
C ASP A 339 34.89 11.47 3.93
N PRO A 340 34.89 10.13 4.14
CA PRO A 340 34.09 9.20 3.34
C PRO A 340 32.58 9.46 3.39
N ALA A 341 32.08 10.14 4.43
CA ALA A 341 30.66 10.45 4.56
C ALA A 341 30.22 11.59 3.63
N ASN A 342 31.17 12.42 3.14
CA ASN A 342 30.86 13.48 2.19
C ASN A 342 30.45 12.91 0.83
N ASN A 343 29.45 13.55 0.24
CA ASN A 343 28.93 13.17 -1.05
C ASN A 343 29.96 13.46 -2.16
N LEU A 344 30.29 12.44 -2.94
CA LEU A 344 31.00 12.59 -4.21
C LEU A 344 30.04 12.41 -5.38
N THR A 345 30.10 13.34 -6.33
CA THR A 345 29.20 13.38 -7.49
C THR A 345 29.89 12.87 -8.73
N TYR A 346 29.18 12.02 -9.49
CA TYR A 346 29.56 11.42 -10.75
C TYR A 346 28.44 11.63 -11.78
N PRO A 347 28.69 11.45 -13.09
CA PRO A 347 27.66 11.64 -14.11
C PRO A 347 26.39 10.79 -13.91
N TRP A 348 26.54 9.60 -13.32
CA TRP A 348 25.44 8.67 -13.07
C TRP A 348 24.79 8.81 -11.69
N GLY A 349 25.36 9.61 -10.77
CA GLY A 349 24.81 9.73 -9.42
C GLY A 349 25.76 10.28 -8.37
N VAL A 350 25.35 10.15 -7.11
CA VAL A 350 26.07 10.60 -5.93
C VAL A 350 26.32 9.40 -5.02
N ILE A 351 27.51 9.33 -4.44
CA ILE A 351 27.88 8.29 -3.47
C ILE A 351 28.41 8.87 -2.17
N SER A 352 28.26 8.11 -1.10
CA SER A 352 28.97 8.30 0.16
C SER A 352 29.14 6.97 0.89
N LEU A 353 30.01 6.95 1.89
CA LEU A 353 30.26 5.78 2.74
C LEU A 353 30.19 6.24 4.20
N MET A 354 29.39 5.57 5.00
CA MET A 354 29.45 5.64 6.46
C MET A 354 30.26 4.44 6.98
N PRO A 355 31.55 4.61 7.31
CA PRO A 355 32.38 3.52 7.79
C PRO A 355 31.87 2.98 9.13
N GLN A 356 32.03 1.68 9.35
CA GLN A 356 31.68 1.02 10.60
C GLN A 356 32.79 0.09 11.07
N PRO A 357 32.88 -0.17 12.39
CA PRO A 357 33.74 -1.23 12.90
C PRO A 357 33.41 -2.58 12.26
N SER A 358 34.42 -3.44 12.07
CA SER A 358 34.20 -4.81 11.59
C SER A 358 33.51 -5.72 12.62
N PHE A 359 33.38 -5.25 13.86
CA PHE A 359 32.66 -5.91 14.93
C PHE A 359 31.78 -4.87 15.60
N VAL A 360 30.46 -5.09 15.58
CA VAL A 360 29.49 -4.18 16.19
C VAL A 360 28.71 -4.96 17.24
N GLY A 361 28.82 -4.54 18.49
CA GLY A 361 27.96 -5.05 19.57
C GLY A 361 26.56 -4.49 19.42
N LEU A 362 25.56 -5.35 19.52
CA LEU A 362 24.15 -4.98 19.54
C LEU A 362 23.70 -4.74 20.99
N PRO A 363 22.73 -3.86 21.24
CA PRO A 363 22.34 -3.51 22.62
C PRO A 363 21.68 -4.67 23.38
N PHE A 364 21.16 -5.67 22.66
CA PHE A 364 20.60 -6.91 23.18
C PHE A 364 20.54 -7.93 22.03
N GLY A 365 20.17 -9.18 22.31
CA GLY A 365 19.99 -10.20 21.28
C GLY A 365 18.91 -9.79 20.28
N MET A 366 19.30 -9.54 19.03
CA MET A 366 18.39 -9.18 17.94
C MET A 366 18.29 -10.31 16.93
N ARG A 367 17.09 -10.51 16.37
CA ARG A 367 16.93 -11.38 15.22
C ARG A 367 17.65 -10.80 14.01
N ILE A 368 18.30 -11.66 13.23
CA ILE A 368 19.02 -11.23 12.03
C ILE A 368 18.08 -10.48 11.08
N TYR A 369 18.53 -9.31 10.62
CA TYR A 369 17.77 -8.45 9.72
C TYR A 369 16.40 -8.01 10.24
N SER A 370 16.15 -8.09 11.55
CA SER A 370 14.98 -7.45 12.17
C SER A 370 14.99 -5.94 11.90
N PRO A 371 13.83 -5.28 11.88
CA PRO A 371 13.72 -3.82 11.76
C PRO A 371 14.67 -3.07 12.71
N ASN A 372 14.72 -3.46 13.99
CA ASN A 372 15.63 -2.87 14.97
C ASN A 372 17.10 -3.02 14.57
N MET A 373 17.50 -4.19 14.04
CA MET A 373 18.88 -4.42 13.61
C MET A 373 19.21 -3.60 12.36
N LEU A 374 18.30 -3.54 11.38
CA LEU A 374 18.48 -2.75 10.16
C LEU A 374 18.59 -1.25 10.46
N GLU A 375 17.78 -0.75 11.38
CA GLU A 375 17.84 0.63 11.83
C GLU A 375 19.14 0.91 12.59
N TYR A 376 19.48 0.05 13.56
CA TYR A 376 20.69 0.22 14.38
C TYR A 376 21.98 0.17 13.53
N LEU A 377 22.10 -0.82 12.65
CA LEU A 377 23.31 -1.02 11.85
C LEU A 377 23.34 -0.11 10.64
N PHE A 378 22.25 -0.02 9.88
CA PHE A 378 22.29 0.57 8.54
C PHE A 378 21.48 1.86 8.42
N ARG A 379 20.87 2.33 9.53
CA ARG A 379 19.95 3.48 9.55
C ARG A 379 18.80 3.30 8.56
N TRP A 380 18.39 2.05 8.34
CA TRP A 380 17.27 1.70 7.49
C TRP A 380 15.99 1.64 8.35
N SER A 381 15.12 2.63 8.19
CA SER A 381 13.78 2.61 8.79
C SER A 381 12.77 2.00 7.81
N MET A 382 11.98 1.04 8.29
CA MET A 382 10.88 0.43 7.55
C MET A 382 9.64 1.33 7.49
N ASP A 383 9.51 2.26 8.43
CA ASP A 383 8.27 3.01 8.65
C ASP A 383 8.19 4.27 7.79
N LEU A 384 9.31 4.96 7.52
CA LEU A 384 9.37 6.03 6.52
C LEU A 384 10.75 5.96 5.82
N PRO A 385 10.89 5.09 4.81
CA PRO A 385 12.19 4.87 4.19
C PRO A 385 12.63 6.11 3.40
N ASN A 386 13.89 6.50 3.56
CA ASN A 386 14.55 7.55 2.75
C ASN A 386 15.10 7.03 1.42
N TRP A 387 14.97 5.72 1.20
CA TRP A 387 15.66 4.94 0.18
C TRP A 387 14.66 4.05 -0.54
N ASP A 388 14.93 3.73 -1.81
CA ASP A 388 14.07 2.83 -2.58
C ASP A 388 14.33 1.36 -2.22
N GLY A 389 15.54 1.04 -1.74
CA GLY A 389 15.89 -0.29 -1.26
C GLY A 389 17.24 -0.39 -0.55
N ILE A 390 17.50 -1.57 0.01
CA ILE A 390 18.74 -1.95 0.70
C ILE A 390 19.18 -3.35 0.28
N CYS A 391 20.46 -3.52 0.00
CA CYS A 391 21.12 -4.82 -0.01
C CYS A 391 22.13 -4.85 1.13
N CYS A 392 22.08 -5.83 2.02
CA CYS A 392 23.02 -5.88 3.15
C CYS A 392 23.40 -7.30 3.56
N SER A 393 24.64 -7.44 4.01
CA SER A 393 25.20 -8.70 4.49
C SER A 393 25.84 -8.48 5.86
N VAL A 394 25.64 -9.44 6.74
CA VAL A 394 26.33 -9.56 8.01
C VAL A 394 26.85 -10.98 8.14
N ASP A 395 27.94 -11.17 8.89
CA ASP A 395 28.33 -12.50 9.37
C ASP A 395 27.72 -12.70 10.77
N ALA A 396 26.69 -13.54 10.82
CA ALA A 396 25.94 -13.91 12.02
C ALA A 396 26.44 -15.25 12.64
N GLY A 397 27.48 -15.87 12.09
CA GLY A 397 27.99 -17.15 12.59
C GLY A 397 27.02 -18.34 12.47
N GLY A 398 26.00 -18.25 11.61
CA GLY A 398 24.96 -19.26 11.48
C GLY A 398 23.78 -19.10 12.44
N GLU A 399 23.83 -18.12 13.35
CA GLU A 399 22.80 -17.92 14.37
C GLU A 399 21.66 -17.01 13.87
N PRO A 400 20.40 -17.31 14.21
CA PRO A 400 19.26 -16.49 13.82
C PRO A 400 19.02 -15.30 14.77
N VAL A 401 19.61 -15.34 15.96
CA VAL A 401 19.60 -14.27 16.97
C VAL A 401 21.04 -14.01 17.38
N VAL A 402 21.45 -12.74 17.36
CA VAL A 402 22.83 -12.34 17.56
C VAL A 402 22.91 -11.11 18.46
N ASP A 403 23.98 -11.04 19.24
CA ASP A 403 24.36 -9.91 20.09
C ASP A 403 25.60 -9.19 19.54
N VAL A 404 26.31 -9.79 18.59
CA VAL A 404 27.47 -9.21 17.91
C VAL A 404 27.39 -9.52 16.41
N ILE A 405 27.62 -8.48 15.61
CA ILE A 405 27.64 -8.57 14.15
C ILE A 405 29.06 -8.39 13.64
N ARG A 406 29.44 -9.26 12.69
CA ARG A 406 30.73 -9.19 12.02
C ARG A 406 30.58 -8.68 10.61
N ARG A 407 31.52 -7.82 10.21
CA ARG A 407 31.69 -7.28 8.85
C ARG A 407 30.38 -6.77 8.23
N PRO A 408 29.66 -5.84 8.90
CA PRO A 408 28.44 -5.29 8.34
C PRO A 408 28.77 -4.53 7.04
N ILE A 409 28.10 -4.89 5.95
CA ILE A 409 28.20 -4.21 4.66
C ILE A 409 26.79 -4.00 4.12
N ALA A 410 26.44 -2.77 3.79
CA ALA A 410 25.17 -2.45 3.16
C ALA A 410 25.34 -1.50 1.98
N LEU A 411 24.45 -1.62 1.01
CA LEU A 411 24.21 -0.67 -0.06
C LEU A 411 22.76 -0.20 0.06
N LEU A 412 22.58 1.09 0.34
CA LEU A 412 21.27 1.75 0.32
C LEU A 412 21.23 2.58 -0.95
N TRP A 413 20.16 2.42 -1.72
CA TRP A 413 20.02 3.15 -2.97
C TRP A 413 18.70 3.89 -3.08
N LYS A 414 18.73 4.98 -3.85
CA LYS A 414 17.53 5.64 -4.36
C LYS A 414 17.77 6.11 -5.78
N ASN A 415 16.73 6.09 -6.60
CA ASN A 415 16.76 6.52 -7.98
C ASN A 415 15.90 7.77 -8.15
N VAL A 416 16.57 8.90 -8.38
CA VAL A 416 15.92 10.20 -8.58
C VAL A 416 15.83 10.58 -10.05
N SER A 417 16.19 9.67 -10.97
CA SER A 417 16.01 9.88 -12.39
C SER A 417 14.54 10.11 -12.73
N PRO A 418 14.18 11.15 -13.50
CA PRO A 418 12.78 11.41 -13.87
C PRO A 418 12.08 10.20 -14.52
N ASN A 419 12.81 9.44 -15.35
CA ASN A 419 12.31 8.23 -15.98
C ASN A 419 11.99 7.13 -14.95
N ALA A 420 12.83 6.97 -13.93
CA ALA A 420 12.63 6.00 -12.86
C ALA A 420 11.39 6.34 -12.05
N LEU A 421 11.27 7.61 -11.63
CA LEU A 421 10.11 8.11 -10.89
C LEU A 421 8.82 7.93 -11.69
N HIS A 422 8.84 8.24 -12.97
CA HIS A 422 7.70 8.05 -13.86
C HIS A 422 7.29 6.57 -14.00
N LYS A 423 8.24 5.66 -14.20
CA LYS A 423 7.94 4.22 -14.31
C LYS A 423 7.38 3.64 -13.02
N ARG A 424 7.80 4.17 -11.86
CA ARG A 424 7.24 3.77 -10.57
C ARG A 424 5.79 4.19 -10.39
N THR A 425 5.27 5.18 -11.10
CA THR A 425 3.87 5.63 -10.95
C THR A 425 2.86 4.90 -11.82
N TRP A 426 3.31 4.19 -12.87
CA TRP A 426 2.42 3.57 -13.86
C TRP A 426 1.58 2.40 -13.34
N ALA A 427 2.13 1.60 -12.42
CA ALA A 427 1.50 0.33 -12.05
C ALA A 427 0.04 0.47 -11.54
N PRO A 428 -0.29 1.32 -10.56
CA PRO A 428 -1.67 1.47 -10.11
C PRO A 428 -2.57 2.11 -11.20
N THR A 429 -2.03 3.01 -12.03
CA THR A 429 -2.81 3.68 -13.09
C THR A 429 -3.26 2.72 -14.21
N ASN A 430 -2.45 1.70 -14.52
CA ASN A 430 -2.78 0.68 -15.50
C ASN A 430 -3.87 -0.26 -14.97
N LEU A 431 -3.74 -0.69 -13.71
CA LEU A 431 -4.72 -1.57 -13.07
C LEU A 431 -6.12 -0.95 -13.02
N PHE A 432 -6.22 0.35 -12.72
CA PHE A 432 -7.51 1.03 -12.77
C PHE A 432 -8.15 0.95 -14.16
N GLY A 433 -7.35 1.15 -15.22
CA GLY A 433 -7.82 1.04 -16.60
C GLY A 433 -8.29 -0.37 -16.94
N GLU A 434 -7.53 -1.39 -16.52
CA GLU A 434 -7.90 -2.80 -16.69
C GLU A 434 -9.18 -3.17 -15.94
N ALA A 435 -9.31 -2.74 -14.68
CA ALA A 435 -10.50 -2.93 -13.86
C ALA A 435 -11.74 -2.27 -14.50
N SER A 436 -11.58 -1.03 -14.96
CA SER A 436 -12.67 -0.27 -15.59
C SER A 436 -13.21 -0.94 -16.85
N LEU A 437 -12.37 -1.70 -17.56
CA LEU A 437 -12.76 -2.44 -18.75
C LEU A 437 -13.55 -3.73 -18.45
N GLN A 438 -13.60 -4.17 -17.19
CA GLN A 438 -14.41 -5.31 -16.74
C GLN A 438 -15.85 -4.93 -16.39
N VAL A 439 -16.11 -3.65 -16.12
CA VAL A 439 -17.47 -3.17 -15.86
C VAL A 439 -18.28 -3.20 -17.17
N PRO A 440 -19.42 -3.92 -17.21
CA PRO A 440 -20.24 -4.00 -18.41
C PRO A 440 -20.81 -2.64 -18.84
N ALA A 441 -20.96 -2.44 -20.15
CA ALA A 441 -21.53 -1.21 -20.69
C ALA A 441 -22.98 -1.02 -20.21
N GLY A 442 -23.30 0.19 -19.74
CA GLY A 442 -24.62 0.54 -19.22
C GLY A 442 -24.82 0.27 -17.73
N GLU A 443 -23.89 -0.42 -17.07
CA GLU A 443 -23.93 -0.66 -15.63
C GLU A 443 -23.13 0.40 -14.84
N PHE A 444 -23.42 0.48 -13.54
CA PHE A 444 -22.59 1.18 -12.57
C PHE A 444 -21.59 0.19 -11.96
N GLY A 445 -20.32 0.57 -11.90
CA GLY A 445 -19.26 -0.25 -11.32
C GLY A 445 -18.50 0.48 -10.22
N ILE A 446 -18.24 -0.18 -9.10
CA ILE A 446 -17.29 0.29 -8.08
C ILE A 446 -15.97 -0.43 -8.33
N ILE A 447 -14.86 0.30 -8.28
CA ILE A 447 -13.54 -0.27 -8.50
C ILE A 447 -12.72 -0.19 -7.21
N TYR A 448 -12.20 -1.34 -6.80
CA TYR A 448 -11.22 -1.47 -5.74
C TYR A 448 -9.87 -1.83 -6.34
N VAL A 449 -8.88 -0.95 -6.19
CA VAL A 449 -7.49 -1.24 -6.57
C VAL A 449 -6.66 -1.37 -5.31
N SER A 450 -6.01 -2.52 -5.10
CA SER A 450 -5.08 -2.73 -4.00
C SER A 450 -3.65 -2.85 -4.49
N TYR A 451 -2.70 -2.23 -3.79
CA TYR A 451 -1.29 -2.42 -4.05
C TYR A 451 -0.43 -2.23 -2.80
N ILE A 452 0.76 -2.84 -2.80
CA ILE A 452 1.74 -2.67 -1.73
C ILE A 452 2.49 -1.35 -1.95
N GLU A 453 2.39 -0.44 -0.99
CA GLU A 453 3.18 0.75 -0.90
C GLU A 453 4.24 0.62 0.21
N GLY A 454 5.44 1.08 -0.10
CA GLY A 454 6.59 1.04 0.79
C GLY A 454 7.73 1.90 0.23
N GLY A 455 7.44 2.68 -0.82
CA GLY A 455 8.37 3.67 -1.31
C GLY A 455 8.50 4.81 -0.32
N ARG A 456 9.58 5.55 -0.49
CA ARG A 456 9.79 6.86 0.13
C ARG A 456 8.64 7.83 -0.17
N GLN A 457 8.44 8.80 0.71
CA GLN A 457 7.30 9.72 0.74
C GLN A 457 6.95 10.31 -0.63
N ASP A 458 7.93 10.94 -1.29
CA ASP A 458 7.71 11.58 -2.59
C ASP A 458 7.27 10.62 -3.70
N VAL A 459 7.72 9.36 -3.68
CA VAL A 459 7.29 8.34 -4.65
C VAL A 459 5.85 7.90 -4.36
N ALA A 460 5.52 7.67 -3.08
CA ALA A 460 4.19 7.28 -2.66
C ALA A 460 3.15 8.39 -2.98
N ASP A 461 3.47 9.64 -2.66
CA ASP A 461 2.58 10.78 -2.90
C ASP A 461 2.43 11.06 -4.41
N MET A 462 3.52 10.94 -5.18
CA MET A 462 3.47 11.05 -6.64
C MET A 462 2.57 9.98 -7.28
N ARG A 463 2.54 8.75 -6.73
CA ARG A 463 1.64 7.68 -7.19
C ARG A 463 0.18 8.00 -6.95
N VAL A 464 -0.15 8.48 -5.75
CA VAL A 464 -1.51 8.91 -5.41
C VAL A 464 -1.97 10.03 -6.33
N LYS A 465 -1.11 11.02 -6.58
CA LYS A 465 -1.38 12.10 -7.52
C LYS A 465 -1.60 11.59 -8.95
N ALA A 466 -0.71 10.74 -9.46
CA ALA A 466 -0.84 10.17 -10.80
C ALA A 466 -2.10 9.31 -10.96
N PHE A 467 -2.50 8.59 -9.91
CA PHE A 467 -3.74 7.83 -9.88
C PHE A 467 -4.97 8.74 -9.90
N ASN A 468 -4.98 9.80 -9.10
CA ASN A 468 -6.03 10.81 -9.12
C ASN A 468 -6.22 11.43 -10.52
N GLU A 469 -5.12 11.88 -11.13
CA GLU A 469 -5.12 12.43 -12.49
C GLU A 469 -5.63 11.42 -13.53
N ARG A 470 -5.32 10.12 -13.35
CA ARG A 470 -5.77 9.05 -14.24
C ARG A 470 -7.27 8.83 -14.15
N ILE A 471 -7.83 8.79 -12.93
CA ILE A 471 -9.27 8.64 -12.71
C ILE A 471 -10.03 9.77 -13.39
N GLN A 472 -9.63 11.02 -13.13
CA GLN A 472 -10.26 12.20 -13.74
C GLN A 472 -10.27 12.13 -15.27
N LYS A 473 -9.16 11.70 -15.89
CA LYS A 473 -9.11 11.49 -17.36
C LYS A 473 -10.05 10.39 -17.84
N PHE A 474 -10.22 9.31 -17.07
CA PHE A 474 -11.07 8.18 -17.45
C PHE A 474 -12.56 8.50 -17.40
N GLU A 475 -12.99 9.36 -16.46
CA GLU A 475 -14.38 9.80 -16.32
C GLU A 475 -14.97 10.41 -17.60
N HIS A 476 -14.13 10.95 -18.48
CA HIS A 476 -14.55 11.52 -19.75
C HIS A 476 -14.81 10.47 -20.86
N SER A 477 -14.64 9.17 -20.59
CA SER A 477 -14.91 8.10 -21.56
C SER A 477 -16.36 7.56 -21.42
N ALA A 478 -17.24 7.89 -22.37
CA ALA A 478 -18.70 7.73 -22.25
C ALA A 478 -19.26 6.28 -22.20
N LYS A 479 -18.44 5.25 -21.96
CA LYS A 479 -18.85 3.83 -22.09
C LYS A 479 -19.12 3.10 -20.77
N VAL A 480 -18.56 3.57 -19.66
CA VAL A 480 -18.62 2.90 -18.35
C VAL A 480 -18.92 3.95 -17.27
N ARG A 481 -19.76 3.61 -16.28
CA ARG A 481 -20.09 4.52 -15.18
C ARG A 481 -19.47 4.01 -13.88
N ILE A 482 -18.53 4.77 -13.34
CA ILE A 482 -17.83 4.44 -12.09
C ILE A 482 -18.10 5.58 -11.11
N PRO A 483 -19.11 5.47 -10.22
CA PRO A 483 -19.48 6.58 -9.34
C PRO A 483 -18.46 6.79 -8.21
N ILE A 484 -17.86 5.71 -7.71
CA ILE A 484 -16.77 5.76 -6.74
C ILE A 484 -15.68 4.74 -7.06
N SER A 485 -14.49 4.98 -6.54
CA SER A 485 -13.38 4.03 -6.56
C SER A 485 -12.58 4.15 -5.27
N VAL A 486 -11.99 3.03 -4.85
CA VAL A 486 -11.15 2.96 -3.66
C VAL A 486 -9.77 2.46 -4.06
N LEU A 487 -8.73 3.20 -3.68
CA LEU A 487 -7.34 2.77 -3.79
C LEU A 487 -6.87 2.33 -2.41
N CYS A 488 -6.80 1.02 -2.18
CA CYS A 488 -6.32 0.39 -0.96
C CYS A 488 -4.79 0.30 -0.98
N ARG A 489 -4.13 1.27 -0.34
CA ARG A 489 -2.68 1.26 -0.16
C ARG A 489 -2.31 0.46 1.08
N LEU A 490 -1.49 -0.56 0.89
CA LEU A 490 -1.05 -1.45 1.94
C LEU A 490 0.41 -1.16 2.28
N TYR A 491 0.70 -0.90 3.54
CA TYR A 491 2.06 -0.68 4.04
C TYR A 491 2.42 -1.79 5.01
N PRO A 492 2.98 -2.92 4.52
CA PRO A 492 3.49 -3.98 5.38
C PRO A 492 4.66 -3.45 6.19
N ARG A 493 4.58 -3.61 7.52
CA ARG A 493 5.60 -3.18 8.46
C ARG A 493 5.93 -4.32 9.41
N PRO A 494 7.09 -4.99 9.26
CA PRO A 494 7.64 -5.68 10.40
C PRO A 494 8.05 -4.62 11.44
N LEU A 495 7.53 -4.71 12.65
CA LEU A 495 7.88 -3.82 13.77
C LEU A 495 8.96 -4.47 14.64
N LYS A 496 9.83 -3.66 15.27
CA LYS A 496 10.79 -4.09 16.29
C LYS A 496 11.61 -5.35 15.90
N GLN A 497 11.26 -6.52 16.44
CA GLN A 497 11.91 -7.82 16.20
C GLN A 497 11.23 -8.63 15.08
N GLY A 498 10.43 -7.96 14.27
CA GLY A 498 9.67 -8.45 13.13
C GLY A 498 8.20 -8.76 13.41
N GLN A 499 7.61 -8.22 14.49
CA GLN A 499 6.18 -8.33 14.75
C GLN A 499 5.40 -7.90 13.49
N PRO A 500 4.44 -8.72 13.01
CA PRO A 500 3.69 -8.41 11.80
C PRO A 500 2.77 -7.22 12.06
N ASP A 501 2.79 -6.27 11.15
CA ASP A 501 1.89 -5.14 11.17
C ASP A 501 1.60 -4.65 9.75
N LEU A 502 0.41 -4.09 9.55
CA LEU A 502 -0.07 -3.61 8.27
C LEU A 502 -0.88 -2.34 8.47
N ILE A 503 -0.43 -1.23 7.88
CA ILE A 503 -1.32 -0.08 7.69
C ILE A 503 -2.06 -0.25 6.38
N GLU A 504 -3.37 -0.06 6.43
CA GLU A 504 -4.18 0.19 5.25
C GLU A 504 -4.59 1.67 5.18
N SER A 505 -4.39 2.27 3.99
CA SER A 505 -4.92 3.58 3.66
C SER A 505 -5.84 3.47 2.44
N GLY A 506 -7.14 3.59 2.69
CA GLY A 506 -8.19 3.62 1.67
C GLY A 506 -8.39 5.02 1.11
N VAL A 507 -7.82 5.29 -0.06
CA VAL A 507 -8.03 6.58 -0.74
C VAL A 507 -9.34 6.53 -1.52
N ARG A 508 -10.20 7.51 -1.23
CA ARG A 508 -11.55 7.63 -1.75
C ARG A 508 -11.56 8.53 -2.99
N TYR A 509 -12.08 8.01 -4.10
CA TYR A 509 -12.31 8.79 -5.32
C TYR A 509 -13.79 8.82 -5.68
N VAL A 510 -14.32 10.01 -5.90
CA VAL A 510 -15.71 10.24 -6.33
C VAL A 510 -15.69 10.79 -7.74
N SER A 511 -16.48 10.22 -8.64
CA SER A 511 -16.62 10.80 -9.97
C SER A 511 -17.33 12.15 -9.92
N GLY A 512 -16.80 13.15 -10.64
CA GLY A 512 -17.43 14.45 -10.78
C GLY A 512 -18.71 14.43 -11.62
N LEU A 513 -18.90 13.41 -12.46
CA LEU A 513 -20.05 13.28 -13.37
C LEU A 513 -21.20 12.46 -12.76
N TYR A 514 -20.88 11.33 -12.12
CA TYR A 514 -21.87 10.37 -11.65
C TYR A 514 -21.73 10.00 -10.18
N GLY A 515 -20.69 10.49 -9.51
CA GLY A 515 -20.37 10.10 -8.15
C GLY A 515 -21.20 10.82 -7.10
N GLU A 516 -21.42 10.11 -5.99
CA GLU A 516 -22.05 10.65 -4.79
C GLU A 516 -21.20 10.23 -3.59
N PRO A 517 -20.64 11.18 -2.81
CA PRO A 517 -19.76 10.85 -1.68
C PRO A 517 -20.41 9.96 -0.61
N LEU A 518 -21.74 10.01 -0.47
CA LEU A 518 -22.51 9.17 0.44
C LEU A 518 -22.38 7.67 0.12
N LEU A 519 -21.96 7.29 -1.09
CA LEU A 519 -21.69 5.88 -1.40
C LEU A 519 -20.60 5.29 -0.50
N PHE A 520 -19.66 6.09 0.01
CA PHE A 520 -18.67 5.60 0.98
C PHE A 520 -19.23 5.32 2.38
N GLU A 521 -20.48 5.70 2.66
CA GLU A 521 -21.20 5.28 3.88
C GLU A 521 -21.82 3.89 3.72
N HIS A 522 -21.87 3.37 2.49
CA HIS A 522 -22.48 2.08 2.15
C HIS A 522 -21.46 1.04 1.67
N PHE A 523 -20.25 1.46 1.31
CA PHE A 523 -19.20 0.61 0.77
C PHE A 523 -17.88 0.78 1.51
N PRO A 524 -17.13 -0.30 1.72
CA PRO A 524 -15.95 -0.29 2.58
C PRO A 524 -14.86 0.59 1.98
N THR A 525 -14.13 1.26 2.87
CA THR A 525 -12.92 2.02 2.49
C THR A 525 -11.65 1.38 3.04
N THR A 526 -11.79 0.45 3.99
CA THR A 526 -10.75 -0.47 4.45
C THR A 526 -11.21 -1.91 4.22
N VAL A 527 -10.28 -2.79 3.86
CA VAL A 527 -10.50 -4.18 3.46
C VAL A 527 -9.64 -5.14 4.26
N PHE A 528 -8.37 -4.79 4.50
CA PHE A 528 -7.37 -5.61 5.17
C PHE A 528 -7.25 -5.35 6.67
N THR A 529 -7.69 -4.18 7.14
CA THR A 529 -7.74 -3.85 8.57
C THR A 529 -9.19 -3.66 9.04
N PRO A 530 -9.52 -3.99 10.29
CA PRO A 530 -10.79 -3.64 10.89
C PRO A 530 -11.07 -2.13 10.79
N PRO A 531 -12.34 -1.71 10.65
CA PRO A 531 -12.71 -0.31 10.76
C PRO A 531 -12.37 0.21 12.16
N GLU A 532 -11.90 1.46 12.24
CA GLU A 532 -11.59 2.16 13.50
C GLU A 532 -12.82 2.68 14.24
#